data_AF-A0A0Q7DXU6-F1
#
_entry.id   AF-A0A0Q7DXU6-F1
#
_cell.length_a   1.000
_cell.length_b   1.000
_cell.length_c   1.000
_cell.angle_alpha   90.00
_cell.angle_beta   90.00
_cell.angle_gamma   90.00
#
_symmetry.space_group_name_H-M   'P 1'
#
loop_
_entity.id
_entity.type
_entity.pdbx_description
1 polymer ?
#
loop_
_entity_poly.entity_id
_entity_poly.type
_entity_poly.pdbx_seq_one_letter_code
_entity_poly.pdbx_strand_id
1 'polypeptide(L)'
;MSNYHTYADDCRAPAPSVQQVAGDAISLVRSAIHAVVSALRHARARRATEDRVTGFPAHLLADLGYERDWDGSIHPVRNEDA
;
A
#
# COMPACT_ATOMS: atom_id res chain seq x y z
N MET A 1 -1.86 47.11 -38.69
CA MET A 1 -0.72 46.46 -37.99
C MET A 1 -0.39 47.29 -36.77
N SER A 2 -0.78 46.84 -35.58
CA SER A 2 -0.35 47.43 -34.30
C SER A 2 0.29 46.31 -33.50
N ASN A 3 1.58 46.46 -33.24
CA ASN A 3 2.38 45.56 -32.42
C ASN A 3 2.22 45.93 -30.94
N TYR A 4 2.58 44.95 -30.09
CA TYR A 4 2.92 45.05 -28.68
C TYR A 4 1.74 45.21 -27.69
N HIS A 5 1.63 44.47 -26.59
CA HIS A 5 2.62 43.71 -25.84
C HIS A 5 2.03 42.38 -25.35
N THR A 6 2.83 41.33 -25.47
CA THR A 6 2.75 40.09 -24.71
C THR A 6 2.80 40.42 -23.22
N TYR A 7 1.65 40.64 -22.59
CA TYR A 7 1.52 40.38 -21.16
C TYR A 7 1.38 38.86 -21.00
N ALA A 8 2.49 38.17 -21.28
CA ALA A 8 2.77 36.96 -20.54
C ALA A 8 3.17 37.47 -19.15
N ASP A 9 2.16 37.84 -18.34
CA ASP A 9 2.34 37.79 -16.91
C ASP A 9 2.82 36.38 -16.65
N ASP A 10 4.10 36.23 -16.33
CA ASP A 10 4.63 35.03 -15.74
C ASP A 10 3.67 34.69 -14.61
N CYS A 11 2.78 33.72 -14.83
CA CYS A 11 1.87 33.19 -13.82
C CYS A 11 2.73 32.46 -12.80
N ARG A 12 3.47 33.22 -12.01
CA ARG A 12 4.27 32.74 -10.90
C ARG A 12 3.25 32.41 -9.84
N ALA A 13 2.97 31.11 -9.71
CA ALA A 13 2.21 30.61 -8.58
C ALA A 13 2.80 31.23 -7.29
N PRO A 14 1.96 31.76 -6.39
CA PRO A 14 2.44 32.38 -5.17
C PRO A 14 3.30 31.37 -4.42
N ALA A 15 4.44 31.81 -3.90
CA ALA A 15 5.31 30.96 -3.11
C ALA A 15 4.51 30.37 -1.94
N PRO A 16 4.63 29.06 -1.66
CA PRO A 16 3.84 28.42 -0.64
C PRO A 16 4.13 29.05 0.71
N SER A 17 3.09 29.23 1.53
CA SER A 17 3.28 29.74 2.88
C SER A 17 3.99 28.70 3.75
N VAL A 18 4.70 29.15 4.79
CA VAL A 18 5.37 28.26 5.74
C VAL A 18 4.39 27.24 6.36
N GLN A 19 3.13 27.65 6.56
CA GLN A 19 2.07 26.77 7.06
C GLN A 19 1.67 25.69 6.05
N GLN A 20 1.63 26.01 4.75
CA GLN A 20 1.37 25.01 3.70
C GLN A 20 2.51 23.99 3.64
N VAL A 21 3.76 24.45 3.63
CA VAL A 21 4.93 23.55 3.62
C VAL A 21 4.96 22.65 4.85
N ALA A 22 4.67 23.20 6.04
CA ALA A 22 4.60 22.41 7.27
C ALA A 22 3.45 21.38 7.25
N GLY A 23 2.28 21.76 6.73
CA GLY A 23 1.13 20.86 6.58
C GLY A 23 1.42 19.70 5.64
N ASP A 24 2.05 19.99 4.49
CA ASP A 24 2.45 18.97 3.51
C ASP A 24 3.49 18.02 4.08
N ALA A 25 4.48 18.54 4.81
CA ALA A 25 5.48 17.72 5.50
C ALA A 25 4.86 16.78 6.54
N ILE A 26 3.92 17.27 7.36
CA ILE A 26 3.21 16.46 8.35
C ILE A 26 2.37 15.38 7.66
N SER A 27 1.68 15.73 6.56
CA SER A 27 0.88 14.79 5.77
C SER A 27 1.73 13.66 5.19
N LEU A 28 2.90 13.98 4.64
CA LEU A 28 3.87 13.02 4.12
C LEU A 28 4.39 12.08 5.20
N VAL A 29 4.76 12.62 6.38
CA VAL A 29 5.23 11.79 7.49
C VAL A 29 4.11 10.85 7.97
N ARG A 30 2.88 11.36 8.09
CA ARG A 30 1.73 10.55 8.49
C ARG A 30 1.45 9.43 7.49
N SER A 31 1.46 9.71 6.19
CA SER A 31 1.21 8.70 5.16
C SER A 31 2.30 7.62 5.15
N ALA A 32 3.57 8.00 5.31
CA ALA A 32 4.68 7.07 5.44
C ALA A 32 4.52 6.16 6.67
N ILE A 33 4.18 6.73 7.83
CA ILE A 33 3.92 5.95 9.06
C ILE A 33 2.77 4.97 8.82
N HIS A 34 1.65 5.42 8.22
CA HIS A 34 0.53 4.55 7.93
C HIS A 34 0.91 3.39 7.01
N ALA A 35 1.68 3.65 5.95
CA ALA A 35 2.13 2.62 5.02
C ALA A 35 3.01 1.56 5.71
N VAL A 36 3.94 1.98 6.57
CA VAL A 36 4.79 1.06 7.34
C VAL A 36 3.97 0.26 8.35
N VAL A 37 3.08 0.92 9.10
CA VAL A 37 2.22 0.27 10.09
C VAL A 37 1.26 -0.71 9.42
N SER A 38 0.68 -0.37 8.27
CA SER A 38 -0.21 -1.25 7.53
C SER A 38 0.54 -2.48 7.02
N ALA A 39 1.76 -2.31 6.46
CA ALA A 39 2.58 -3.44 6.03
C ALA A 39 2.91 -4.39 7.19
N LEU A 40 3.29 -3.84 8.35
CA LEU A 40 3.58 -4.64 9.54
C LEU A 40 2.33 -5.37 10.07
N ARG A 41 1.17 -4.71 10.07
CA ARG A 41 -0.10 -5.34 10.47
C ARG A 41 -0.49 -6.48 9.53
N HIS A 42 -0.33 -6.29 8.21
CA HIS A 42 -0.58 -7.35 7.24
C HIS A 42 0.37 -8.53 7.44
N ALA A 43 1.66 -8.28 7.64
CA ALA A 43 2.64 -9.33 7.91
C ALA A 43 2.32 -10.11 9.20
N ARG A 44 1.89 -9.42 10.27
CA ARG A 44 1.47 -10.07 11.52
C ARG A 44 0.18 -10.86 11.36
N ALA A 45 -0.81 -10.30 10.65
CA ALA A 45 -2.06 -10.98 10.38
C ALA A 45 -1.79 -12.28 9.60
N ARG A 46 -0.93 -12.22 8.58
CA ARG A 46 -0.52 -13.37 7.78
C ARG A 46 0.15 -14.46 8.62
N ARG A 47 1.09 -14.11 9.49
CA ARG A 47 1.71 -15.09 10.41
C ARG A 47 0.69 -15.70 11.36
N ALA A 48 -0.18 -14.89 11.94
CA ALA A 48 -1.22 -15.37 12.85
C ALA A 48 -2.26 -16.26 12.14
N THR A 49 -2.50 -16.06 10.84
CA THR A 49 -3.32 -16.99 10.05
C THR A 49 -2.57 -18.28 9.77
N GLU A 50 -1.30 -18.21 9.34
CA GLU A 50 -0.43 -19.37 9.10
C GLU A 50 -0.38 -20.28 10.35
N ASP A 51 -0.15 -19.71 11.54
CA ASP A 51 -0.11 -20.45 12.81
C ASP A 51 -1.44 -21.18 13.09
N ARG A 52 -2.59 -20.55 12.81
CA ARG A 52 -3.91 -21.16 13.04
C ARG A 52 -4.20 -22.28 12.07
N VAL A 53 -3.78 -22.15 10.81
CA VAL A 53 -4.06 -23.15 9.77
C VAL A 53 -2.98 -24.23 9.67
N THR A 54 -1.84 -24.07 10.35
CA THR A 54 -0.75 -25.07 10.39
C THR A 54 -1.20 -26.42 10.95
N GLY A 55 -2.23 -26.45 11.81
CA GLY A 55 -2.81 -27.70 12.32
C GLY A 55 -3.91 -28.31 11.45
N PHE A 56 -4.35 -27.63 10.39
CA PHE A 56 -5.50 -28.09 9.61
C PHE A 56 -5.12 -29.24 8.67
N PRO A 57 -5.98 -30.27 8.54
CA PRO A 57 -5.84 -31.30 7.53
C PRO A 57 -6.01 -30.73 6.12
N ALA A 58 -5.42 -31.39 5.13
CA ALA A 58 -5.33 -30.90 3.75
C ALA A 58 -6.68 -30.56 3.11
N HIS A 59 -7.74 -31.32 3.39
CA HIS A 59 -9.07 -31.04 2.84
C HIS A 59 -9.65 -29.71 3.36
N LEU A 60 -9.47 -29.39 4.64
CA LEU A 60 -9.93 -28.10 5.20
C LEU A 60 -9.09 -26.93 4.67
N LEU A 61 -7.81 -27.14 4.39
CA LEU A 61 -6.99 -26.14 3.71
C LEU A 61 -7.51 -25.88 2.30
N ALA A 62 -7.80 -26.94 1.54
CA ALA A 62 -8.35 -26.85 0.19
C ALA A 62 -9.71 -26.13 0.16
N ASP A 63 -10.60 -26.43 1.12
CA ASP A 63 -11.90 -25.74 1.26
C ASP A 63 -11.73 -24.22 1.51
N LEU A 64 -10.62 -23.82 2.14
CA LEU A 64 -10.26 -22.42 2.39
C LEU A 64 -9.46 -21.80 1.22
N GLY A 65 -9.21 -22.55 0.15
CA GLY A 65 -8.41 -22.09 -0.99
C GLY A 65 -6.91 -22.02 -0.70
N TYR A 66 -6.39 -22.88 0.18
CA TYR A 66 -4.97 -23.01 0.49
C TYR A 66 -4.46 -24.41 0.19
N GLU A 67 -3.19 -24.49 -0.19
CA GLU A 67 -2.44 -25.73 -0.35
C GLU A 67 -1.23 -25.75 0.58
N ARG A 68 -0.80 -26.96 0.94
CA ARG A 68 0.40 -27.18 1.76
C ARG A 68 1.43 -27.94 0.95
N ASP A 69 2.61 -27.36 0.84
CA ASP A 69 3.76 -27.98 0.21
C ASP A 69 4.33 -29.12 1.05
N TRP A 70 5.21 -29.91 0.43
CA TRP A 70 5.92 -31.01 1.09
C TRP A 70 6.79 -30.53 2.26
N ASP A 71 7.26 -29.27 2.24
CA ASP A 71 8.05 -28.64 3.31
C ASP A 71 7.17 -28.10 4.46
N GLY A 72 5.84 -28.24 4.33
CA GLY A 72 4.86 -27.79 5.30
C GLY A 72 4.45 -26.33 5.16
N SER A 73 5.01 -25.58 4.20
CA SER A 73 4.60 -24.21 3.91
C SER A 73 3.18 -24.18 3.33
N ILE A 74 2.40 -23.17 3.73
CA ILE A 74 1.01 -23.00 3.30
C ILE A 74 0.92 -21.78 2.40
N HIS A 75 0.38 -21.95 1.21
CA HIS A 75 0.23 -20.88 0.23
C HIS A 75 -1.20 -20.89 -0.35
N PRO A 76 -1.74 -19.73 -0.74
CA PRO A 76 -3.04 -19.68 -1.41
C PRO A 76 -2.95 -20.43 -2.73
N VAL A 77 -3.99 -21.21 -3.05
CA VAL A 77 -4.11 -21.85 -4.36
C VAL A 77 -4.16 -20.74 -5.39
N ARG A 78 -3.14 -20.70 -6.24
CA ARG A 78 -3.09 -19.71 -7.32
C ARG A 78 -4.11 -20.15 -8.35
N ASN A 79 -5.30 -19.56 -8.33
CA ASN A 79 -6.24 -19.71 -9.44
C ASN A 79 -5.56 -19.16 -10.69
N GLU A 80 -5.10 -20.04 -11.57
CA GLU A 80 -4.53 -19.67 -12.87
C GLU A 80 -5.61 -19.24 -13.89
N ASP A 81 -6.88 -19.19 -13.48
CA ASP A 81 -8.04 -18.91 -14.33
C ASP A 81 -8.75 -17.57 -14.04
N ALA A 82 -8.00 -16.47 -13.86
CA ALA A 82 -8.58 -15.11 -13.75
C ALA A 82 -7.93 -14.11 -14.71
#